data_AF-A0A1I0XDG8-F1
#
_entry.id   AF-A0A1I0XDG8-F1
#
_cell.length_a   1.000
_cell.length_b   1.000
_cell.length_c   1.000
_cell.angle_alpha   90.00
_cell.angle_beta   90.00
_cell.angle_gamma   90.00
#
_symmetry.space_group_name_H-M   'P 1'
#
loop_
_entity.id
_entity.type
_entity.pdbx_description
1 polymer ?
#
loop_
_entity_poly.entity_id
_entity_poly.type
_entity_poly.pdbx_seq_one_letter_code
_entity_poly.pdbx_strand_id
1 'polypeptide(L)'
;MEYDKLVKLIVDEVLKRIDEKAVGESHGDKKTVVIFDKDDMHKYSNFLEAQYEAILFNENIRDCNAVLISRLCLRGMGNLANLICSTEEENFIIKMLMKGRKIYIAEEGLLYKKYKNSAPKQVYNKYLEFEDTLKNYGFEVISNAINMSRVNNTDDEKFISISKKLITEDDIKKNYIAESKVVFIEDKSIITPLAKDYIQTNHIEIKRIER
;
A
#
# COMPACT_ATOMS: atom_id res chain seq x y z
N MET A 1 -15.27 51.10 12.31
CA MET A 1 -16.25 50.17 12.92
C MET A 1 -16.77 49.08 11.97
N GLU A 2 -16.84 49.27 10.64
CA GLU A 2 -17.19 48.17 9.71
C GLU A 2 -16.00 47.32 9.29
N TYR A 3 -14.81 47.92 9.14
CA TYR A 3 -13.61 47.19 8.72
C TYR A 3 -13.17 46.15 9.76
N ASP A 4 -13.19 46.51 11.04
CA ASP A 4 -12.83 45.60 12.14
C ASP A 4 -13.80 44.42 12.25
N LYS A 5 -15.08 44.64 11.94
CA LYS A 5 -16.09 43.57 11.88
C LYS A 5 -15.83 42.62 10.72
N LEU A 6 -15.46 43.14 9.55
CA LEU A 6 -15.13 42.33 8.38
C LEU A 6 -13.85 41.52 8.61
N VAL A 7 -12.82 42.14 9.18
CA VAL A 7 -11.58 41.44 9.55
C VAL A 7 -11.88 40.33 10.54
N LYS A 8 -12.69 40.59 11.58
CA LYS A 8 -13.06 39.58 12.56
C LYS A 8 -13.86 38.42 11.95
N LEU A 9 -14.82 38.70 11.08
CA LEU A 9 -15.57 37.68 10.35
C LEU A 9 -14.67 36.80 9.46
N ILE A 10 -13.68 37.39 8.79
CA ILE A 10 -12.73 36.64 7.96
C ILE A 10 -11.81 35.79 8.85
N VAL A 11 -11.31 36.33 9.95
CA VAL A 11 -10.45 35.61 10.89
C VAL A 11 -11.20 34.43 11.51
N ASP A 12 -12.43 34.64 11.96
CA ASP A 12 -13.27 33.59 12.55
C ASP A 12 -13.58 32.48 11.52
N GLU A 13 -13.86 32.84 10.27
CA GLU A 13 -14.10 31.87 9.19
C GLU A 13 -12.82 31.10 8.80
N VAL A 14 -11.66 31.75 8.82
CA VAL A 14 -10.37 31.10 8.54
C VAL A 14 -9.98 30.16 9.68
N LEU A 15 -10.14 30.58 10.94
CA LEU A 15 -9.90 29.74 12.12
C LEU A 15 -10.85 28.53 12.11
N LYS A 16 -12.12 28.74 11.80
CA LYS A 16 -13.09 27.66 11.66
C LYS A 16 -12.69 26.65 10.58
N ARG A 17 -12.14 27.08 9.44
CA ARG A 17 -11.64 26.18 8.38
C ARG A 17 -10.32 25.50 8.73
N ILE A 18 -9.53 26.07 9.63
CA ILE A 18 -8.32 25.43 10.17
C ILE A 18 -8.73 24.38 11.20
N ASP A 19 -9.69 24.69 12.06
CA ASP A 19 -10.25 23.78 13.06
C ASP A 19 -11.06 22.65 12.40
N GLU A 20 -11.87 22.90 11.38
CA GLU A 20 -12.54 21.85 10.59
C GLU A 20 -11.54 20.94 9.85
N LYS A 21 -10.33 21.44 9.56
CA LYS A 21 -9.21 20.63 9.06
C LYS A 21 -8.41 19.93 10.17
N ALA A 22 -8.53 20.38 11.42
CA ALA A 22 -7.90 19.79 12.61
C ALA A 22 -8.82 18.81 13.36
N VAL A 23 -10.14 18.94 13.21
CA VAL A 23 -11.17 18.10 13.85
C VAL A 23 -11.40 16.77 13.11
N GLY A 24 -10.46 16.38 12.23
CA GLY A 24 -10.33 15.02 11.74
C GLY A 24 -9.61 14.06 12.70
N GLU A 25 -9.16 14.52 13.87
CA GLU A 25 -8.50 13.66 14.86
C GLU A 25 -9.48 13.20 15.93
N SER A 26 -10.04 12.00 15.73
CA SER A 26 -10.10 10.90 16.72
C SER A 26 -11.13 9.84 16.31
N HIS A 27 -10.76 8.98 15.36
CA HIS A 27 -11.32 7.64 15.15
C HIS A 27 -10.14 6.69 14.85
N GLY A 28 -9.41 6.27 15.89
CA GLY A 28 -8.30 5.30 15.79
C GLY A 28 -7.42 5.47 14.55
N ASP A 29 -6.60 6.52 14.52
CA ASP A 29 -5.90 7.07 13.35
C ASP A 29 -5.33 6.02 12.38
N LYS A 30 -6.13 5.66 11.37
CA LYS A 30 -5.61 4.91 10.23
C LYS A 30 -4.69 5.83 9.44
N LYS A 31 -3.49 5.35 9.16
CA LYS A 31 -2.50 6.08 8.34
C LYS A 31 -3.06 6.29 6.93
N THR A 32 -2.83 7.42 6.26
CA THR A 32 -3.35 7.62 4.89
C THR A 32 -2.45 6.96 3.84
N VAL A 33 -3.02 6.16 2.93
CA VAL A 33 -2.36 5.67 1.70
C VAL A 33 -2.98 6.31 0.47
N VAL A 34 -2.15 6.89 -0.39
CA VAL A 34 -2.57 7.44 -1.68
C VAL A 34 -2.41 6.40 -2.78
N ILE A 35 -3.48 6.12 -3.52
CA ILE A 35 -3.50 5.16 -4.66
C ILE A 35 -3.66 5.90 -5.99
N PHE A 36 -2.92 5.45 -7.00
CA PHE A 36 -2.93 5.99 -8.36
C PHE A 36 -3.72 5.13 -9.36
N ASP A 37 -4.95 4.74 -9.04
CA ASP A 37 -6.01 4.32 -9.98
C ASP A 37 -7.30 4.05 -9.20
N LYS A 38 -8.48 4.27 -9.80
CA LYS A 38 -9.77 3.99 -9.15
C LYS A 38 -10.08 2.51 -9.07
N ASP A 39 -9.75 1.76 -10.13
CA ASP A 39 -10.07 0.33 -10.23
C ASP A 39 -9.25 -0.51 -9.24
N ASP A 40 -8.11 0.04 -8.81
CA ASP A 40 -7.20 -0.58 -7.85
C ASP A 40 -7.68 -0.46 -6.41
N MET A 41 -8.62 0.45 -6.10
CA MET A 41 -9.09 0.66 -4.74
C MET A 41 -9.72 -0.60 -4.14
N HIS A 42 -10.57 -1.31 -4.90
CA HIS A 42 -11.18 -2.58 -4.45
C HIS A 42 -10.18 -3.72 -4.34
N LYS A 43 -9.11 -3.68 -5.15
CA LYS A 43 -8.08 -4.71 -5.15
C LYS A 43 -7.18 -4.60 -3.92
N TYR A 44 -6.94 -3.38 -3.45
CA TYR A 44 -6.10 -3.12 -2.27
C TYR A 44 -6.90 -2.72 -1.02
N SER A 45 -8.24 -2.58 -1.09
CA SER A 45 -9.10 -2.18 0.04
C SER A 45 -9.03 -3.17 1.20
N ASN A 46 -9.16 -4.47 0.90
CA ASN A 46 -9.05 -5.56 1.89
C ASN A 46 -7.71 -5.54 2.65
N PHE A 47 -6.68 -4.94 2.05
CA PHE A 47 -5.34 -4.84 2.61
C PHE A 47 -5.11 -3.52 3.38
N LEU A 48 -5.67 -2.42 2.90
CA LEU A 48 -5.52 -1.11 3.52
C LEU A 48 -6.43 -0.97 4.74
N GLU A 49 -7.62 -1.57 4.74
CA GLU A 49 -8.64 -1.40 5.78
C GLU A 49 -8.18 -1.72 7.22
N ALA A 50 -7.10 -2.49 7.41
CA ALA A 50 -6.56 -2.81 8.73
C ALA A 50 -5.67 -1.72 9.34
N GLN A 51 -4.94 -0.92 8.54
CA GLN A 51 -3.94 0.05 9.04
C GLN A 51 -4.00 1.41 8.35
N TYR A 52 -4.64 1.48 7.19
CA TYR A 52 -4.63 2.64 6.32
C TYR A 52 -6.01 3.05 5.84
N GLU A 53 -6.23 4.36 5.75
CA GLU A 53 -7.31 4.93 4.97
C GLU A 53 -6.81 5.13 3.53
N ALA A 54 -7.44 4.41 2.59
CA ALA A 54 -7.11 4.48 1.18
C ALA A 54 -7.79 5.70 0.53
N ILE A 55 -7.01 6.60 -0.05
CA ILE A 55 -7.51 7.77 -0.76
C ILE A 55 -6.96 7.78 -2.18
N LEU A 56 -7.80 8.11 -3.14
CA LEU A 56 -7.38 8.30 -4.53
C LEU A 56 -6.58 9.57 -4.67
N PHE A 57 -5.50 9.52 -5.44
CA PHE A 57 -4.69 10.70 -5.71
C PHE A 57 -5.54 11.83 -6.31
N ASN A 58 -5.34 13.03 -5.76
CA ASN A 58 -5.76 14.28 -6.36
C ASN A 58 -4.72 15.37 -6.06
N GLU A 59 -4.69 16.42 -6.88
CA GLU A 59 -3.68 17.49 -6.81
C GLU A 59 -3.74 18.32 -5.51
N ASN A 60 -4.83 18.27 -4.75
CA ASN A 60 -4.96 18.95 -3.46
C ASN A 60 -4.29 18.18 -2.32
N ILE A 61 -3.92 16.91 -2.51
CA ILE A 61 -3.22 16.11 -1.51
C ILE A 61 -1.77 16.59 -1.42
N ARG A 62 -1.37 17.04 -0.23
CA ARG A 62 -0.02 17.58 0.03
C ARG A 62 0.89 16.64 0.82
N ASP A 63 0.31 15.67 1.50
CA ASP A 63 1.02 14.70 2.33
C ASP A 63 0.20 13.43 2.51
N CYS A 64 0.87 12.36 2.91
CA CYS A 64 0.28 11.08 3.27
C CYS A 64 1.30 10.26 4.09
N ASN A 65 0.86 9.19 4.74
CA ASN A 65 1.78 8.30 5.45
C ASN A 65 2.51 7.35 4.49
N ALA A 66 1.82 6.93 3.43
CA ALA A 66 2.37 6.05 2.42
C ALA A 66 1.73 6.28 1.04
N VAL A 67 2.44 5.83 0.01
CA VAL A 67 2.02 5.91 -1.39
C VAL A 67 1.98 4.51 -1.98
N LEU A 68 0.91 4.17 -2.70
CA LEU A 68 0.79 2.93 -3.46
C LEU A 68 0.71 3.24 -4.96
N ILE A 69 1.76 2.88 -5.67
CA ILE A 69 1.83 2.91 -7.12
C ILE A 69 1.30 1.58 -7.64
N SER A 70 0.00 1.55 -7.92
CA SER A 70 -0.68 0.35 -8.39
C SER A 70 -0.34 -0.02 -9.84
N ARG A 71 0.08 0.96 -10.65
CA ARG A 71 0.54 0.78 -12.02
C ARG A 71 1.70 1.71 -12.34
N LEU A 72 2.81 1.15 -12.82
CA LEU A 72 3.99 1.90 -13.23
C LEU A 72 4.32 1.58 -14.70
N CYS A 73 4.06 2.55 -15.57
CA CYS A 73 4.34 2.43 -16.99
C CYS A 73 5.84 2.62 -17.31
N LEU A 74 6.25 2.24 -18.52
CA LEU A 74 7.64 2.35 -18.96
C LEU A 74 8.21 3.78 -18.80
N ARG A 75 7.43 4.79 -19.19
CA ARG A 75 7.77 6.21 -19.02
C ARG A 75 7.94 6.57 -17.55
N GLY A 76 6.93 6.27 -16.72
CA GLY A 76 6.94 6.59 -15.29
C GLY A 76 8.10 5.93 -14.56
N MET A 77 8.41 4.67 -14.90
CA MET A 77 9.54 3.96 -14.32
C MET A 77 10.89 4.62 -14.68
N GLY A 78 11.08 4.97 -15.95
CA GLY A 78 12.28 5.68 -16.41
C GLY A 78 12.41 7.06 -15.77
N ASN A 79 11.30 7.78 -15.64
CA ASN A 79 11.27 9.09 -14.99
C ASN A 79 11.63 9.00 -13.51
N LEU A 80 10.93 8.15 -12.74
CA LEU A 80 11.18 7.98 -11.31
C LEU A 80 12.60 7.48 -11.01
N ALA A 81 13.12 6.54 -11.80
CA ALA A 81 14.48 6.02 -11.59
C ALA A 81 15.56 7.11 -11.83
N ASN A 82 15.28 8.09 -12.69
CA ASN A 82 16.14 9.24 -12.94
C ASN A 82 15.74 10.49 -12.14
N LEU A 83 14.78 10.37 -11.20
CA LEU A 83 14.24 11.47 -10.40
C LEU A 83 13.69 12.64 -11.25
N ILE A 84 13.15 12.33 -12.43
CA ILE A 84 12.48 13.29 -13.32
C ILE A 84 11.00 13.34 -12.96
N CYS A 85 10.47 14.56 -12.76
CA CYS A 85 9.04 14.81 -12.54
C CYS A 85 8.45 15.45 -13.80
N SER A 86 7.73 14.68 -14.62
CA SER A 86 7.00 15.16 -15.80
C SER A 86 5.49 15.25 -15.60
N THR A 87 4.97 14.65 -14.52
CA THR A 87 3.55 14.71 -14.13
C THR A 87 3.40 15.09 -12.65
N GLU A 88 2.20 15.49 -12.24
CA GLU A 88 1.91 15.79 -10.83
C GLU A 88 1.99 14.55 -9.94
N GLU A 89 1.66 13.37 -10.47
CA GLU A 89 1.84 12.09 -9.77
C GLU A 89 3.32 11.84 -9.47
N GLU A 90 4.19 11.98 -10.49
CA GLU A 90 5.64 11.78 -10.33
C GLU A 90 6.23 12.80 -9.34
N ASN A 91 5.79 14.05 -9.43
CA ASN A 91 6.15 15.13 -8.50
C ASN A 91 5.72 14.80 -7.06
N PHE A 92 4.50 14.32 -6.87
CA PHE A 92 3.99 13.92 -5.56
C PHE A 92 4.77 12.73 -4.98
N ILE A 93 5.01 11.69 -5.78
CA ILE A 93 5.78 10.51 -5.38
C ILE A 93 7.18 10.92 -4.91
N ILE A 94 7.89 11.74 -5.68
CA ILE A 94 9.23 12.20 -5.32
C ILE A 94 9.20 13.10 -4.07
N LYS A 95 8.20 13.97 -3.91
CA LYS A 95 8.02 14.75 -2.68
C LYS A 95 7.79 13.86 -1.46
N MET A 96 6.98 12.82 -1.57
CA MET A 96 6.74 11.86 -0.48
C MET A 96 8.01 11.08 -0.14
N LEU A 97 8.80 10.70 -1.15
CA LEU A 97 10.10 10.04 -0.98
C LEU A 97 11.05 10.93 -0.17
N MET A 98 11.17 12.20 -0.56
CA MET A 98 12.02 13.18 0.12
C MET A 98 11.59 13.46 1.56
N LYS A 99 10.30 13.29 1.87
CA LYS A 99 9.75 13.38 3.23
C LYS A 99 9.96 12.09 4.05
N GLY A 100 10.58 11.06 3.48
CA GLY A 100 10.76 9.76 4.14
C GLY A 100 9.47 8.94 4.27
N ARG A 101 8.44 9.24 3.47
CA ARG A 101 7.21 8.45 3.44
C ARG A 101 7.47 7.12 2.75
N LYS A 102 6.69 6.11 3.13
CA LYS A 102 6.77 4.79 2.50
C LYS A 102 6.18 4.83 1.09
N ILE A 103 6.89 4.25 0.12
CA ILE A 103 6.42 4.17 -1.26
C ILE A 103 6.43 2.72 -1.70
N TYR A 104 5.27 2.25 -2.09
CA TYR A 104 5.03 0.89 -2.53
C TYR A 104 4.72 0.85 -4.02
N ILE A 105 5.24 -0.17 -4.70
CA ILE A 105 4.90 -0.46 -6.09
C ILE A 105 4.28 -1.85 -6.13
N ALA A 106 3.07 -1.96 -6.66
CA ALA A 106 2.47 -3.27 -6.91
C ALA A 106 3.30 -4.02 -7.96
N GLU A 107 3.70 -5.26 -7.67
CA GLU A 107 4.54 -6.04 -8.57
C GLU A 107 3.85 -6.31 -9.91
N GLU A 108 2.55 -6.58 -9.87
CA GLU A 108 1.70 -6.71 -11.05
C GLU A 108 1.56 -5.40 -11.84
N GLY A 109 1.80 -4.27 -11.16
CA GLY A 109 1.77 -2.92 -11.70
C GLY A 109 3.01 -2.58 -12.52
N LEU A 110 4.09 -3.35 -12.38
CA LEU A 110 5.33 -3.17 -13.14
C LEU A 110 5.17 -3.65 -14.59
N LEU A 111 4.69 -2.75 -15.46
CA LEU A 111 4.31 -3.11 -16.82
C LEU A 111 5.46 -3.66 -17.67
N TYR A 112 6.71 -3.29 -17.35
CA TYR A 112 7.88 -3.77 -18.08
C TYR A 112 8.03 -5.30 -17.99
N LYS A 113 7.57 -5.94 -16.89
CA LYS A 113 7.66 -7.39 -16.69
C LYS A 113 6.88 -8.18 -17.75
N LYS A 114 5.84 -7.58 -18.36
CA LYS A 114 5.06 -8.18 -19.46
C LYS A 114 5.90 -8.46 -20.71
N TYR A 115 7.01 -7.74 -20.87
CA TYR A 115 7.87 -7.84 -22.07
C TYR A 115 9.08 -8.78 -21.88
N LYS A 116 9.12 -9.59 -20.81
CA LYS A 116 10.24 -10.51 -20.50
C LYS A 116 10.66 -11.39 -21.68
N ASN A 117 9.70 -11.85 -22.47
CA ASN A 117 9.94 -12.77 -23.59
C ASN A 117 9.97 -12.07 -24.97
N SER A 118 9.74 -10.76 -25.05
CA SER A 118 9.59 -10.03 -26.32
C SER A 118 10.55 -8.85 -26.48
N ALA A 119 11.05 -8.27 -25.38
CA ALA A 119 11.94 -7.12 -25.43
C ALA A 119 13.37 -7.52 -25.84
N PRO A 120 14.11 -6.66 -26.57
CA PRO A 120 15.55 -6.82 -26.75
C PRO A 120 16.24 -6.90 -25.38
N LYS A 121 17.20 -7.83 -25.23
CA LYS A 121 17.86 -8.12 -23.95
C LYS A 121 18.39 -6.87 -23.23
N GLN A 122 19.06 -5.98 -23.96
CA GLN A 122 19.63 -4.75 -23.39
C GLN A 122 18.56 -3.78 -22.89
N VAL A 123 17.43 -3.69 -23.62
CA VAL A 123 16.30 -2.86 -23.21
C VAL A 123 15.66 -3.43 -21.94
N TYR A 124 15.43 -4.75 -21.89
CA TYR A 124 14.87 -5.38 -20.69
C TYR A 124 15.78 -5.23 -19.47
N ASN A 125 17.09 -5.43 -19.65
CA ASN A 125 18.09 -5.21 -18.60
C ASN A 125 18.06 -3.78 -18.06
N LYS A 126 17.83 -2.77 -18.92
CA LYS A 126 17.71 -1.39 -18.46
C LYS A 126 16.55 -1.17 -17.49
N TYR A 127 15.44 -1.87 -17.69
CA TYR A 127 14.31 -1.81 -16.76
C TYR A 127 14.54 -2.61 -15.48
N LEU A 128 15.34 -3.68 -15.52
CA LEU A 128 15.81 -4.33 -14.30
C LEU A 128 16.67 -3.36 -13.46
N GLU A 129 17.61 -2.66 -14.11
CA GLU A 129 18.42 -1.62 -13.46
C GLU A 129 17.56 -0.49 -12.88
N PHE A 130 16.51 -0.06 -13.58
CA PHE A 130 15.57 0.92 -13.04
C PHE A 130 14.83 0.39 -11.81
N GLU A 131 14.40 -0.88 -11.80
CA GLU A 131 13.75 -1.47 -10.63
C GLU A 131 14.70 -1.47 -9.43
N ASP A 132 15.95 -1.88 -9.63
CA ASP A 132 16.97 -1.90 -8.58
C ASP A 132 17.33 -0.50 -8.10
N THR A 133 17.38 0.48 -9.01
CA THR A 133 17.59 1.90 -8.67
C THR A 133 16.46 2.42 -7.77
N LEU A 134 15.21 2.13 -8.12
CA LEU A 134 14.06 2.50 -7.30
C LEU A 134 14.10 1.84 -5.92
N LYS A 135 14.44 0.54 -5.84
CA LYS A 135 14.65 -0.14 -4.55
C LYS A 135 15.71 0.54 -3.70
N ASN A 136 16.84 0.92 -4.29
CA ASN A 136 17.92 1.62 -3.59
C ASN A 136 17.50 3.00 -3.07
N TYR A 137 16.57 3.67 -3.73
CA TYR A 137 16.00 4.93 -3.23
C TYR A 137 15.02 4.72 -2.07
N GLY A 138 14.46 3.53 -1.90
CA GLY A 138 13.49 3.23 -0.84
C GLY A 138 12.08 2.89 -1.35
N PHE A 139 11.91 2.63 -2.65
CA PHE A 139 10.66 2.06 -3.16
C PHE A 139 10.59 0.57 -2.85
N GLU A 140 9.44 0.12 -2.36
CA GLU A 140 9.23 -1.27 -1.96
C GLU A 140 8.26 -1.96 -2.93
N VAL A 141 8.76 -2.96 -3.67
CA VAL A 141 7.92 -3.75 -4.58
C VAL A 141 7.16 -4.82 -3.80
N ILE A 142 5.83 -4.80 -3.91
CA ILE A 142 4.95 -5.72 -3.19
C ILE A 142 4.22 -6.65 -4.18
N SER A 143 4.47 -7.96 -4.05
CA SER A 143 3.87 -9.02 -4.88
C SER A 143 2.38 -9.25 -4.60
N ASN A 144 1.97 -8.82 -3.42
CA ASN A 144 0.65 -8.79 -2.85
C ASN A 144 0.77 -7.94 -1.56
N ALA A 145 -0.38 -7.53 -1.02
CA ALA A 145 -0.62 -7.02 0.34
C ALA A 145 0.39 -7.40 1.45
N ILE A 146 0.93 -8.63 1.43
CA ILE A 146 1.69 -9.24 2.53
C ILE A 146 3.08 -8.62 2.76
N ASN A 147 3.71 -8.02 1.76
CA ASN A 147 5.07 -7.50 1.91
C ASN A 147 5.16 -6.14 2.61
N MET A 148 4.04 -5.44 2.79
CA MET A 148 4.02 -4.10 3.40
C MET A 148 4.19 -4.14 4.93
N SER A 149 3.81 -5.24 5.59
CA SER A 149 3.88 -5.43 7.05
C SER A 149 5.22 -6.00 7.53
N ARG A 150 6.07 -6.51 6.63
CA ARG A 150 7.43 -6.98 6.99
C ARG A 150 8.40 -5.84 7.34
N VAL A 151 8.03 -4.61 7.01
CA VAL A 151 8.94 -3.45 7.11
C VAL A 151 8.69 -2.60 8.36
N ASN A 152 7.58 -2.80 9.05
CA ASN A 152 7.30 -2.10 10.32
C ASN A 152 7.37 -3.09 11.49
N ASN A 153 8.59 -3.48 11.87
CA ASN A 153 8.82 -3.92 13.23
C ASN A 153 8.75 -2.69 14.15
N THR A 154 7.56 -2.45 14.68
CA THR A 154 7.31 -2.14 16.09
C THR A 154 5.80 -2.31 16.31
N ASP A 155 5.47 -3.39 17.01
CA ASP A 155 4.24 -3.69 17.74
C ASP A 155 2.94 -4.01 16.95
N ASP A 156 2.55 -5.28 17.13
CA ASP A 156 1.19 -5.83 17.17
C ASP A 156 0.32 -5.83 15.90
N GLU A 157 0.62 -6.77 14.99
CA GLU A 157 -0.25 -7.92 14.63
C GLU A 157 0.37 -8.63 13.40
N LYS A 158 0.99 -9.80 13.63
CA LYS A 158 1.66 -10.58 12.57
C LYS A 158 0.61 -11.32 11.75
N PHE A 159 0.26 -10.79 10.57
CA PHE A 159 -0.59 -11.47 9.59
C PHE A 159 0.22 -12.45 8.74
N ILE A 160 -0.34 -13.64 8.50
CA ILE A 160 0.30 -14.70 7.71
C ILE A 160 -0.58 -15.04 6.52
N SER A 161 0.00 -15.24 5.35
CA SER A 161 -0.74 -15.66 4.16
C SER A 161 -0.25 -16.99 3.60
N ILE A 162 -1.18 -17.84 3.17
CA ILE A 162 -0.88 -19.12 2.52
C ILE A 162 -1.51 -19.16 1.13
N SER A 163 -0.68 -19.06 0.10
CA SER A 163 -1.07 -19.17 -1.31
C SER A 163 -0.88 -20.59 -1.84
N LYS A 164 -1.72 -21.51 -1.34
CA LYS A 164 -1.79 -22.90 -1.80
C LYS A 164 -3.23 -23.33 -2.08
N LYS A 165 -3.43 -24.12 -3.14
CA LYS A 165 -4.73 -24.71 -3.47
C LYS A 165 -5.23 -25.68 -2.39
N LEU A 166 -4.32 -26.40 -1.74
CA LEU A 166 -4.60 -27.30 -0.62
C LEU A 166 -3.79 -26.84 0.59
N ILE A 167 -4.46 -26.62 1.73
CA ILE A 167 -3.86 -26.13 2.97
C ILE A 167 -3.91 -27.24 4.01
N THR A 168 -2.72 -27.72 4.39
CA THR A 168 -2.51 -28.75 5.40
C THR A 168 -2.23 -28.16 6.78
N GLU A 169 -2.33 -28.97 7.84
CA GLU A 169 -2.00 -28.55 9.20
C GLU A 169 -0.55 -28.06 9.29
N ASP A 170 0.37 -28.75 8.63
CA ASP A 170 1.78 -28.36 8.54
C ASP A 170 1.98 -27.01 7.83
N ASP A 171 1.15 -26.70 6.83
CA ASP A 171 1.20 -25.40 6.17
C ASP A 171 0.81 -24.28 7.14
N ILE A 172 -0.15 -24.53 8.02
CA ILE A 172 -0.51 -23.59 9.06
C ILE A 172 0.62 -23.52 10.08
N LYS A 173 1.07 -24.63 10.67
CA LYS A 173 2.15 -24.65 11.68
C LYS A 173 3.45 -23.99 11.22
N LYS A 174 3.87 -24.19 9.97
CA LYS A 174 5.13 -23.62 9.44
C LYS A 174 5.06 -22.11 9.25
N ASN A 175 3.89 -21.61 8.88
CA ASN A 175 3.71 -20.19 8.60
C ASN A 175 3.13 -19.45 9.81
N TYR A 176 2.52 -20.15 10.76
CA TYR A 176 1.94 -19.68 12.01
C TYR A 176 2.99 -19.52 13.10
N ILE A 177 3.24 -18.26 13.47
CA ILE A 177 3.94 -17.90 14.70
C ILE A 177 2.86 -17.79 15.78
N ALA A 178 3.09 -18.35 16.97
CA ALA A 178 2.11 -18.45 18.07
C ALA A 178 1.49 -17.11 18.55
N GLU A 179 1.95 -15.97 18.02
CA GLU A 179 1.46 -14.62 18.32
C GLU A 179 0.54 -14.05 17.23
N SER A 180 0.38 -14.75 16.11
CA SER A 180 -0.46 -14.33 14.99
C SER A 180 -1.92 -14.70 15.25
N LYS A 181 -2.87 -13.79 15.03
CA LYS A 181 -4.30 -14.08 15.20
C LYS A 181 -5.03 -14.41 13.89
N VAL A 182 -4.51 -13.99 12.74
CA VAL A 182 -5.23 -14.06 11.46
C VAL A 182 -4.36 -14.64 10.34
N VAL A 183 -4.91 -15.61 9.61
CA VAL A 183 -4.32 -16.27 8.45
C VAL A 183 -5.15 -15.99 7.20
N PHE A 184 -4.52 -15.41 6.17
CA PHE A 184 -5.15 -15.15 4.88
C PHE A 184 -4.91 -16.30 3.91
N ILE A 185 -5.97 -16.73 3.22
CA ILE A 185 -5.91 -17.82 2.23
C ILE A 185 -6.59 -17.40 0.94
N GLU A 186 -6.25 -18.03 -0.18
CA GLU A 186 -6.95 -17.77 -1.45
C GLU A 186 -8.40 -18.26 -1.35
N ASP A 187 -9.33 -17.56 -1.99
CA ASP A 187 -10.76 -17.92 -1.92
C ASP A 187 -11.05 -19.34 -2.46
N LYS A 188 -10.21 -19.82 -3.38
CA LYS A 188 -10.28 -21.18 -3.95
C LYS A 188 -9.49 -22.23 -3.15
N SER A 189 -8.84 -21.85 -2.05
CA SER A 189 -8.07 -22.78 -1.23
C SER A 189 -8.99 -23.74 -0.47
N ILE A 190 -8.63 -25.03 -0.51
CA ILE A 190 -9.27 -26.11 0.24
C ILE A 190 -8.45 -26.33 1.51
N ILE A 191 -9.09 -26.17 2.67
CA ILE A 191 -8.49 -26.48 3.97
C ILE A 191 -8.75 -27.95 4.29
N THR A 192 -7.70 -28.71 4.59
CA THR A 192 -7.84 -30.11 5.02
C THR A 192 -8.52 -30.22 6.39
N PRO A 193 -9.19 -31.35 6.70
CA PRO A 193 -9.84 -31.54 8.00
C PRO A 193 -8.90 -31.31 9.19
N LEU A 194 -7.68 -31.87 9.14
CA LEU A 194 -6.67 -31.68 10.19
C LEU A 194 -6.27 -30.21 10.37
N ALA A 195 -6.13 -29.47 9.27
CA ALA A 195 -5.88 -28.04 9.33
C ALA A 195 -7.05 -27.29 9.98
N LYS A 196 -8.29 -27.67 9.65
CA LYS A 196 -9.50 -27.06 10.22
C LYS A 196 -9.59 -27.25 11.74
N ASP A 197 -9.26 -28.45 12.22
CA ASP A 197 -9.24 -28.75 13.66
C ASP A 197 -8.15 -27.94 14.37
N TYR A 198 -6.98 -27.81 13.74
CA TYR A 198 -5.88 -27.00 14.27
C TYR A 198 -6.24 -25.51 14.36
N ILE A 199 -6.90 -24.96 13.34
CA ILE A 199 -7.38 -23.56 13.30
C ILE A 199 -8.33 -23.29 14.46
N GLN A 200 -9.29 -24.19 14.68
CA GLN A 200 -10.29 -24.05 15.74
C GLN A 200 -9.66 -24.15 17.13
N THR A 201 -8.77 -25.12 17.34
CA THR A 201 -8.11 -25.37 18.63
C THR A 201 -7.22 -24.20 19.06
N ASN A 202 -6.57 -23.53 18.10
CA ASN A 202 -5.64 -22.42 18.37
C ASN A 202 -6.28 -21.04 18.16
N HIS A 203 -7.60 -20.95 18.00
CA HIS A 203 -8.34 -19.69 17.77
C HIS A 203 -7.77 -18.82 16.64
N ILE A 204 -7.37 -19.44 15.55
CA ILE A 204 -6.81 -18.77 14.37
C ILE A 204 -7.98 -18.27 13.51
N GLU A 205 -8.02 -16.96 13.21
CA GLU A 205 -9.00 -16.39 12.29
C GLU A 205 -8.56 -16.63 10.84
N ILE A 206 -9.47 -17.08 9.97
CA ILE A 206 -9.18 -17.23 8.55
C ILE A 206 -9.97 -16.23 7.71
N LYS A 207 -9.26 -15.48 6.87
CA LYS A 207 -9.84 -14.57 5.88
C LYS A 207 -9.52 -15.03 4.46
N ARG A 208 -10.54 -15.17 3.63
CA ARG A 208 -10.40 -15.52 2.21
C ARG A 208 -10.21 -14.27 1.37
N ILE A 209 -9.26 -14.28 0.46
CA ILE A 209 -8.99 -13.17 -0.48
C ILE A 209 -9.28 -13.64 -1.90
N GLU A 210 -10.10 -12.89 -2.63
CA GLU A 210 -10.32 -13.08 -4.07
C GLU A 210 -9.10 -12.62 -4.88
N ARG A 211 -8.79 -13.37 -5.94
CA ARG A 211 -7.64 -13.18 -6.81
C ARG A 211 -8.08 -12.86 -8.23
#